data_AF-A0A6G4WB15-F1
#
_entry.id   AF-A0A6G4WB15-F1
#
_cell.length_a   1.000
_cell.length_b   1.000
_cell.length_c   1.000
_cell.angle_alpha   90.00
_cell.angle_beta   90.00
_cell.angle_gamma   90.00
#
_symmetry.space_group_name_H-M   'P 1'
#
loop_
_entity.id
_entity.type
_entity.pdbx_description
1 polymer ?
#
loop_
_entity_poly.entity_id
_entity_poly.type
_entity_poly.pdbx_seq_one_letter_code
_entity_poly.pdbx_strand_id
1 'polypeptide(L)'
;MTTADLATRLREQIEPTEEDQEKLQGRKDDRLSQVIRNLVSHRTLERRGLATYYKDPRTGRGRYRLTPMGIRTLQERSGTTPISK
;
A
#
# COMPACT_ATOMS: atom_id res chain seq x y z
N MET A 1 8.83 -8.99 9.25
CA MET A 1 8.52 -7.64 8.74
C MET A 1 7.38 -7.11 9.56
N THR A 2 7.61 -6.05 10.32
CA THR A 2 6.59 -5.41 11.15
C THR A 2 5.69 -4.50 10.29
N THR A 3 4.57 -4.05 10.83
CA THR A 3 3.72 -3.03 10.20
C THR A 3 4.46 -1.71 10.02
N ALA A 4 5.39 -1.38 10.93
CA ALA A 4 6.25 -0.19 10.82
C ALA A 4 7.26 -0.32 9.67
N ASP A 5 7.95 -1.45 9.55
CA ASP A 5 8.94 -1.67 8.49
C ASP A 5 8.30 -1.55 7.09
N LEU A 6 7.11 -2.13 6.93
CA LEU A 6 6.37 -2.06 5.67
C LEU A 6 5.90 -0.63 5.37
N ALA A 7 5.45 0.11 6.38
CA ALA A 7 5.03 1.50 6.21
C ALA A 7 6.20 2.39 5.76
N THR A 8 7.38 2.23 6.36
CA THR A 8 8.59 2.96 5.95
C THR A 8 8.95 2.66 4.50
N ARG A 9 9.03 1.37 4.13
CA ARG A 9 9.35 0.97 2.75
C ARG A 9 8.35 1.49 1.72
N LEU A 10 7.06 1.53 2.06
CA LEU A 10 6.04 2.09 1.17
C LEU A 10 6.21 3.61 1.03
N ARG A 11 6.54 4.31 2.11
CA ARG A 11 6.76 5.76 2.11
C ARG A 11 7.94 6.16 1.23
N GLU A 12 9.00 5.37 1.22
CA GLU A 12 10.20 5.58 0.39
C GLU A 12 9.94 5.41 -1.13
N GLN A 13 8.81 4.80 -1.52
CA GLN A 13 8.45 4.56 -2.93
C GLN A 13 7.47 5.59 -3.49
N ILE A 14 7.02 6.55 -2.66
CA ILE A 14 5.98 7.52 -3.01
C ILE A 14 6.55 8.93 -2.90
N GLU A 15 6.52 9.67 -4.00
CA GLU A 15 6.75 11.12 -4.00
C GLU A 15 5.49 11.80 -3.42
N PRO A 16 5.58 12.45 -2.25
CA PRO A 16 4.42 13.05 -1.59
C PRO A 16 4.03 14.39 -2.23
N THR A 17 2.73 14.64 -2.37
CA THR A 17 2.22 15.98 -2.67
C THR A 17 2.34 16.92 -1.47
N GLU A 18 2.05 18.21 -1.63
CA GLU A 18 1.99 19.15 -0.50
C GLU A 18 0.92 18.74 0.53
N GLU A 19 -0.27 18.31 0.08
CA GLU A 19 -1.36 17.82 0.96
C GLU A 19 -0.93 16.56 1.75
N ASP A 20 -0.15 15.69 1.12
CA ASP A 20 0.39 14.48 1.77
C ASP A 20 1.35 14.79 2.93
N GLN A 21 2.05 15.93 2.85
CA GLN A 21 3.02 16.39 3.84
C GLN A 21 2.36 17.17 4.99
N GLU A 22 1.07 17.46 4.91
CA GLU A 22 0.35 18.16 5.96
C GLU A 22 0.44 17.38 7.29
N LYS A 23 0.86 18.10 8.34
CA LYS A 23 0.85 17.55 9.69
C LYS A 23 -0.58 17.50 10.21
N LEU A 24 -0.97 16.35 10.74
CA LEU A 24 -2.25 16.21 11.41
C LEU A 24 -2.17 16.85 12.81
N GLN A 25 -3.17 17.65 13.18
CA GLN A 25 -3.19 18.33 14.47
C GLN A 25 -3.11 17.34 15.64
N GLY A 26 -2.20 17.60 16.58
CA GLY A 26 -1.98 16.72 17.74
C GLY A 26 -1.21 15.43 17.42
N ARG A 27 -0.66 15.29 16.21
CA ARG A 27 0.10 14.11 15.79
C ARG A 27 1.53 14.44 15.39
N LYS A 28 2.37 13.41 15.38
CA LYS A 28 3.78 13.50 14.96
C LYS A 28 3.98 13.17 13.48
N ASP A 29 3.04 12.46 12.85
CA ASP A 29 3.13 11.97 11.47
C ASP A 29 2.29 12.80 10.48
N ASP A 30 2.74 12.82 9.22
CA ASP A 30 2.06 13.47 8.09
C ASP A 30 0.86 12.65 7.59
N ARG A 31 0.06 13.27 6.72
CA ARG A 31 -1.16 12.68 6.18
C ARG A 31 -0.87 11.38 5.41
N LEU A 32 0.16 11.35 4.57
CA LEU A 32 0.53 10.16 3.81
C LEU A 32 0.99 9.01 4.71
N SER A 33 1.83 9.28 5.70
CA SER A 33 2.29 8.30 6.68
C SER A 33 1.11 7.68 7.42
N GLN A 34 0.11 8.50 7.75
CA GLN A 34 -1.10 8.03 8.39
C GLN A 34 -1.95 7.15 7.46
N VAL A 35 -2.08 7.51 6.19
CA VAL A 35 -2.77 6.68 5.18
C VAL A 35 -2.06 5.33 5.01
N ILE A 36 -0.74 5.33 4.82
CA ILE A 36 0.05 4.10 4.67
C ILE A 36 -0.10 3.20 5.90
N ARG A 37 0.03 3.77 7.09
CA ARG A 37 -0.16 3.01 8.34
C ARG A 37 -1.56 2.41 8.43
N ASN A 38 -2.61 3.18 8.12
CA ASN A 38 -3.99 2.70 8.13
C ASN A 38 -4.22 1.57 7.09
N LEU A 39 -3.61 1.68 5.91
CA LEU A 39 -3.70 0.64 4.88
C LEU A 39 -3.13 -0.69 5.38
N VAL A 40 -1.96 -0.63 6.02
CA VAL A 40 -1.25 -1.80 6.55
C VAL A 40 -1.94 -2.37 7.80
N SER A 41 -2.25 -1.54 8.79
CA SER A 41 -2.80 -1.98 10.09
C SER A 41 -4.21 -2.57 9.95
N HIS A 42 -5.04 -2.00 9.08
CA HIS A 42 -6.42 -2.47 8.89
C HIS A 42 -6.54 -3.52 7.79
N ARG A 43 -5.42 -3.97 7.21
CA ARG A 43 -5.39 -4.91 6.08
C ARG A 43 -6.33 -4.47 4.96
N THR A 44 -6.38 -3.16 4.71
CA THR A 44 -7.39 -2.54 3.85
C THR A 44 -7.33 -3.10 2.43
N LEU A 45 -6.13 -3.36 1.92
CA LEU A 45 -5.93 -3.94 0.59
C LEU A 45 -6.46 -5.38 0.50
N GLU A 46 -6.34 -6.18 1.56
CA GLU A 46 -6.91 -7.52 1.61
C GLU A 46 -8.44 -7.48 1.69
N ARG A 47 -8.98 -6.63 2.58
CA ARG A 47 -10.43 -6.46 2.73
C ARG A 47 -11.12 -5.97 1.47
N ARG A 48 -10.43 -5.13 0.70
CA ARG A 48 -10.91 -4.66 -0.61
C ARG A 48 -10.65 -5.65 -1.74
N GLY A 49 -10.04 -6.81 -1.45
CA GLY A 49 -9.71 -7.82 -2.46
C GLY A 49 -8.62 -7.41 -3.45
N LEU A 50 -7.87 -6.34 -3.19
CA LEU A 50 -6.82 -5.80 -4.06
C LEU A 50 -5.48 -6.51 -3.89
N ALA A 51 -5.22 -7.06 -2.71
CA ALA A 51 -4.02 -7.84 -2.43
C ALA A 51 -4.33 -9.04 -1.53
N THR A 52 -3.41 -10.00 -1.49
CA THR A 52 -3.46 -11.12 -0.57
C THR A 52 -2.12 -11.23 0.15
N TYR A 53 -2.14 -11.37 1.47
CA TYR A 53 -0.96 -11.64 2.25
C TYR A 53 -0.64 -13.15 2.27
N TYR A 54 0.60 -13.48 1.95
CA TYR A 54 1.13 -14.83 2.03
C TYR A 54 2.25 -14.90 3.05
N LYS A 55 2.23 -15.94 3.88
CA LYS A 55 3.34 -16.27 4.76
C LYS A 55 4.07 -17.48 4.17
N ASP A 56 5.36 -17.33 3.93
CA ASP A 56 6.21 -18.44 3.52
C ASP A 56 6.30 -19.45 4.68
N PRO A 57 5.90 -20.70 4.50
CA PRO A 57 5.89 -21.69 5.57
C PRO A 57 7.30 -22.13 6.00
N ARG A 58 8.32 -21.97 5.14
CA ARG A 58 9.71 -22.36 5.43
C ARG A 58 10.49 -21.26 6.12
N THR A 59 10.31 -20.02 5.68
CA THR A 59 11.07 -18.87 6.22
C THR A 59 10.28 -18.04 7.23
N GLY A 60 8.97 -18.25 7.33
CA GLY A 60 8.06 -17.45 8.14
C GLY A 60 7.84 -16.03 7.61
N ARG A 61 8.46 -15.65 6.48
CA ARG A 61 8.41 -14.28 5.94
C ARG A 61 7.08 -14.01 5.25
N GLY A 62 6.51 -12.86 5.56
CA GLY A 62 5.28 -12.35 4.97
C GLY A 62 5.52 -11.52 3.71
N ARG A 63 4.69 -11.70 2.69
CA ARG A 63 4.66 -10.85 1.49
C ARG A 63 3.25 -10.61 1.01
N TYR A 64 2.97 -9.41 0.53
CA TYR A 64 1.74 -9.12 -0.19
C TYR A 64 1.92 -9.41 -1.68
N ARG A 65 0.88 -9.94 -2.31
CA ARG A 65 0.77 -10.08 -3.77
C ARG A 65 -0.53 -9.41 -4.21
N LEU A 66 -0.47 -8.62 -5.29
CA LEU A 66 -1.68 -8.06 -5.89
C LEU A 66 -2.55 -9.18 -6.46
N THR A 67 -3.86 -9.04 -6.30
CA THR A 67 -4.85 -9.87 -6.99
C THR A 67 -5.00 -9.39 -8.44
N PRO A 68 -5.68 -10.14 -9.33
CA PRO A 68 -6.02 -9.64 -10.66
C PRO A 68 -6.77 -8.30 -10.62
N MET A 69 -7.68 -8.12 -9.65
CA MET A 69 -8.38 -6.85 -9.43
C MET A 69 -7.42 -5.74 -9.02
N GLY A 70 -6.49 -6.00 -8.10
CA GLY A 70 -5.48 -5.03 -7.70
C GLY A 70 -4.59 -4.55 -8.84
N ILE A 71 -4.16 -5.47 -9.73
CA ILE A 71 -3.40 -5.14 -10.93
C ILE A 71 -4.22 -4.23 -11.85
N ARG A 72 -5.48 -4.59 -12.10
CA ARG A 72 -6.39 -3.80 -12.95
C ARG A 72 -6.59 -2.38 -12.43
N THR A 73 -6.81 -2.24 -11.12
CA THR A 73 -6.98 -0.92 -10.47
C THR A 73 -5.76 -0.01 -10.65
N LEU A 74 -4.54 -0.58 -10.69
CA LEU A 74 -3.34 0.20 -10.98
C LEU A 74 -3.30 0.64 -12.45
N GLN A 75 -3.59 -0.27 -13.38
CA GLN A 75 -3.57 0.02 -14.82
C GLN A 75 -4.60 1.09 -15.22
N GLU A 76 -5.81 1.02 -14.65
CA GLU A 76 -6.88 2.00 -14.90
C GLU A 76 -6.50 3.41 -14.41
N ARG A 77 -5.71 3.52 -13.33
CA ARG A 77 -5.24 4.81 -12.79
C ARG A 77 -4.01 5.35 -13.51
N SER A 78 -3.17 4.48 -14.06
CA SER A 78 -1.97 4.85 -14.82
C SER A 78 -2.27 5.26 -16.27
N GLY A 79 -3.54 5.28 -16.70
CA GLY A 79 -3.93 5.59 -18.08
C GLY A 79 -3.40 4.58 -19.11
N THR A 80 -2.89 3.43 -18.68
CA THR A 80 -2.32 2.43 -19.58
C THR A 80 -3.42 1.43 -19.94
N THR A 81 -4.24 1.78 -20.92
CA THR A 81 -5.15 0.84 -21.57
C THR A 81 -4.33 -0.32 -22.15
N PRO A 82 -4.58 -1.59 -21.79
CA PRO A 82 -3.95 -2.70 -22.47
C PRO A 82 -4.51 -2.74 -23.89
N ILE A 83 -3.63 -2.61 -24.88
CA ILE A 83 -3.96 -2.84 -26.29
C ILE A 83 -4.43 -4.29 -26.40
N SER A 84 -5.73 -4.47 -26.66
CA SER A 84 -6.29 -5.77 -27.00
C SER A 84 -5.71 -6.24 -28.34
N LYS A 85 -5.33 -7.51 -28.41
CA LYS A 85 -5.18 -8.25 -29.66
C LYS A 85 -6.01 -9.51 -29.56
#